data_AF-A0A2H6N5S4-F1
#
_entry.id   AF-A0A2H6N5S4-F1
#
_cell.length_a   1.000
_cell.length_b   1.000
_cell.length_c   1.000
_cell.angle_alpha   90.00
_cell.angle_beta   90.00
_cell.angle_gamma   90.00
#
_symmetry.space_group_name_H-M   'P 1'
#
loop_
_entity.id
_entity.type
_entity.pdbx_description
1 polymer ?
#
loop_
_entity_poly.entity_id
_entity_poly.type
_entity_poly.pdbx_seq_one_letter_code
_entity_poly.pdbx_strand_id
1 'polypeptide(L)'
;RHLLRLGHGEEELETEKDFSRYGRVNYVLSRRLELLREVGRLQESLGVPGDVSYTCETAGHFFLYQVMSRWEEYMSKVKVKGSKPSEVADICNFFPFHQYFTNAPQPIFKGRSYT
;
A
#
# COMPACT_ATOMS: atom_id res chain seq x y z
N ARG A 1 -2.11 -0.14 -12.55
CA ARG A 1 -1.19 -0.29 -13.70
C ARG A 1 -1.95 0.15 -14.96
N HIS A 2 -1.40 1.03 -15.79
CA HIS A 2 -2.17 1.83 -16.77
C HIS A 2 -2.54 1.05 -18.04
N LEU A 3 -3.81 1.12 -18.43
CA LEU A 3 -4.33 0.69 -19.74
C LEU A 3 -5.01 1.91 -20.37
N LEU A 4 -4.41 2.47 -21.42
CA LEU A 4 -4.96 3.60 -22.17
C LEU A 4 -5.17 3.15 -23.63
N ARG A 5 -6.42 3.06 -24.07
CA ARG A 5 -6.76 2.88 -25.49
C ARG A 5 -7.25 4.23 -26.03
N LEU A 6 -6.68 4.66 -27.14
CA LEU A 6 -7.05 5.87 -27.87
C LEU A 6 -7.68 5.40 -29.18
N GLY A 7 -9.01 5.37 -29.26
CA GLY A 7 -9.72 4.98 -30.48
C GLY A 7 -11.22 5.29 -30.37
N HIS A 8 -11.79 5.82 -31.45
CA HIS A 8 -13.21 6.19 -31.62
C HIS A 8 -14.22 5.02 -31.60
N GLY A 9 -13.83 3.86 -31.05
CA GLY A 9 -14.69 2.66 -30.94
C GLY A 9 -15.19 2.42 -29.51
N GLU A 10 -15.36 3.49 -28.71
CA GLU A 10 -15.73 3.41 -27.28
C GLU A 10 -17.18 2.95 -27.03
N GLU A 11 -18.04 2.88 -28.07
CA GLU A 11 -19.48 2.55 -27.93
C GLU A 11 -19.82 1.05 -28.16
N GLU A 12 -18.89 0.22 -28.63
CA GLU A 12 -19.19 -1.16 -29.07
C GLU A 12 -18.66 -2.29 -28.16
N LEU A 13 -18.02 -1.98 -27.03
CA LEU A 13 -17.57 -3.04 -26.11
C LEU A 13 -18.56 -3.29 -24.97
N GLU A 14 -19.28 -4.40 -25.08
CA GLU A 14 -19.87 -5.11 -23.94
C GLU A 14 -18.77 -5.73 -23.06
N THR A 15 -17.97 -4.88 -22.42
CA THR A 15 -17.09 -5.28 -21.32
C THR A 15 -17.63 -4.71 -20.02
N GLU A 16 -17.53 -5.46 -18.93
CA GLU A 16 -17.94 -4.99 -17.59
C GLU A 16 -17.25 -3.68 -17.15
N LYS A 17 -16.19 -3.26 -17.83
CA LYS A 17 -15.43 -2.05 -17.55
C LYS A 17 -15.57 -1.04 -18.69
N ASP A 18 -16.04 0.16 -18.35
CA ASP A 18 -16.10 1.30 -19.26
C ASP A 18 -14.70 1.91 -19.47
N PHE A 19 -14.18 1.78 -20.69
CA PHE A 19 -12.87 2.32 -21.08
C PHE A 19 -12.95 3.71 -21.72
N SER A 20 -14.14 4.30 -21.79
CA SER A 20 -14.33 5.62 -22.36
C SER A 20 -13.57 6.70 -21.60
N ARG A 21 -13.48 7.92 -22.17
CA ARG A 21 -12.96 9.07 -21.42
C ARG A 21 -13.67 9.25 -20.08
N TYR A 22 -15.00 9.15 -20.06
CA TYR A 22 -15.82 9.28 -18.85
C TYR A 22 -15.61 8.10 -17.91
N GLY A 23 -15.60 6.87 -18.43
CA GLY A 23 -15.32 5.65 -17.67
C GLY A 23 -13.98 5.70 -16.94
N ARG A 24 -12.93 6.17 -17.63
CA ARG A 24 -11.59 6.36 -17.02
C ARG A 24 -11.58 7.42 -15.92
N VAL A 25 -12.28 8.55 -16.10
CA VAL A 25 -12.40 9.58 -15.06
C VAL A 25 -13.11 9.02 -13.82
N ASN A 26 -14.26 8.35 -14.01
CA ASN A 26 -15.02 7.74 -12.92
C ASN A 26 -14.21 6.66 -12.19
N TYR A 27 -13.47 5.84 -12.94
CA TYR A 27 -12.56 4.86 -12.36
C TYR A 27 -11.47 5.52 -11.50
N VAL A 28 -10.81 6.57 -12.01
CA VAL A 28 -9.76 7.28 -11.26
C VAL A 28 -10.32 7.94 -10.00
N LEU A 29 -11.50 8.57 -10.09
CA LEU A 29 -12.16 9.21 -8.94
C LEU A 29 -12.55 8.19 -7.86
N SER A 30 -13.17 7.08 -8.27
CA SER A 30 -13.57 6.00 -7.36
C SER A 30 -12.35 5.36 -6.70
N ARG A 31 -11.32 5.05 -7.52
CA ARG A 31 -10.07 4.47 -7.03
C ARG A 31 -9.32 5.39 -6.08
N ARG A 32 -9.36 6.70 -6.32
CA ARG A 32 -8.79 7.70 -5.41
C ARG A 32 -9.45 7.62 -4.04
N LEU A 33 -10.77 7.58 -3.96
CA LEU A 33 -11.50 7.50 -2.68
C LEU A 33 -11.23 6.18 -1.94
N GLU A 34 -11.14 5.06 -2.66
CA GLU A 34 -10.73 3.78 -2.07
C GLU A 34 -9.33 3.85 -1.46
N LEU A 35 -8.35 4.37 -2.21
CA LEU A 35 -6.97 4.45 -1.74
C LEU A 35 -6.82 5.39 -0.56
N LEU A 36 -7.51 6.54 -0.56
CA LEU A 36 -7.48 7.48 0.57
C LEU A 36 -8.07 6.87 1.85
N ARG A 37 -9.09 6.01 1.74
CA ARG A 37 -9.60 5.23 2.88
C ARG A 37 -8.57 4.24 3.41
N GLU A 38 -7.81 3.58 2.52
CA GLU A 38 -6.71 2.70 2.94
C GLU A 38 -5.58 3.46 3.65
N VAL A 39 -5.29 4.71 3.26
CA VAL A 39 -4.35 5.57 4.01
C VAL A 39 -4.86 5.85 5.42
N GLY A 40 -6.16 6.14 5.58
CA GLY A 40 -6.79 6.29 6.90
C GLY A 40 -6.68 5.03 7.75
N ARG A 41 -6.99 3.86 7.17
CA ARG A 41 -6.85 2.56 7.83
C ARG A 41 -5.41 2.28 8.25
N LEU A 42 -4.43 2.64 7.41
CA LEU A 42 -3.00 2.52 7.73
C LEU A 42 -2.62 3.44 8.90
N GLN A 43 -3.07 4.69 8.91
CA GLN A 43 -2.86 5.62 10.03
C GLN A 43 -3.37 5.04 11.35
N GLU A 44 -4.62 4.55 11.38
CA GLU A 44 -5.23 3.93 12.56
C GLU A 44 -4.43 2.71 13.02
N SER A 45 -4.00 1.86 12.08
CA SER A 45 -3.20 0.67 12.39
C SER A 45 -1.81 0.99 12.97
N LEU A 46 -1.29 2.19 12.69
CA LEU A 46 -0.03 2.70 13.23
C LEU A 46 -0.21 3.49 14.53
N GLY A 47 -1.45 3.66 15.01
CA GLY A 47 -1.75 4.44 16.21
C GLY A 47 -1.43 5.93 16.08
N VAL A 48 -1.40 6.47 14.87
CA VAL A 48 -1.11 7.89 14.63
C VAL A 48 -2.42 8.68 14.81
N PRO A 49 -2.46 9.67 15.73
CA PRO A 49 -3.65 10.50 15.90
C PRO A 49 -3.84 11.44 14.71
N GLY A 50 -5.08 11.61 14.26
CA GLY A 50 -5.43 12.55 13.20
C GLY A 50 -6.81 12.31 12.60
N ASP A 51 -7.50 13.37 12.20
CA ASP A 51 -8.80 13.27 11.54
C ASP A 51 -8.66 12.67 10.14
N VAL A 52 -9.51 11.69 9.84
CA VAL A 52 -9.47 10.71 8.73
C VAL A 52 -9.69 11.27 7.31
N SER A 53 -9.47 12.58 7.08
CA SER A 53 -9.72 13.24 5.80
C SER A 53 -8.45 13.43 4.98
N TYR A 54 -7.93 12.35 4.38
CA TYR A 54 -6.77 12.46 3.48
C TYR A 54 -7.13 13.03 2.11
N THR A 55 -6.25 13.91 1.62
CA THR A 55 -6.10 14.29 0.21
C THR A 55 -4.91 13.53 -0.39
N CYS A 56 -4.76 13.57 -1.72
CA CYS A 56 -3.59 12.94 -2.36
C CYS A 56 -2.26 13.56 -1.88
N GLU A 57 -2.27 14.86 -1.59
CA GLU A 57 -1.10 15.60 -1.09
C GLU A 57 -0.73 15.17 0.34
N THR A 58 -1.70 15.21 1.26
CA THR A 58 -1.50 14.80 2.66
C THR A 58 -1.19 13.30 2.79
N ALA A 59 -1.73 12.45 1.91
CA ALA A 59 -1.32 11.05 1.81
C ALA A 59 0.15 10.89 1.41
N GLY A 60 0.67 11.76 0.54
CA GLY A 60 2.09 11.82 0.20
C GLY A 60 2.96 12.20 1.40
N HIS A 61 2.54 13.20 2.19
CA HIS A 61 3.23 13.54 3.43
C HIS A 61 3.20 12.39 4.45
N PHE A 62 2.04 11.75 4.65
CA PHE A 62 1.92 10.59 5.53
C PHE A 62 2.85 9.45 5.09
N PHE A 63 2.93 9.18 3.78
CA PHE A 63 3.85 8.17 3.26
C PHE A 63 5.30 8.47 3.63
N LEU A 64 5.77 9.72 3.42
CA LEU A 64 7.15 10.08 3.72
C LEU A 64 7.45 10.05 5.23
N TYR A 65 6.59 10.65 6.05
CA TYR A 65 6.88 10.82 7.47
C TYR A 65 6.57 9.58 8.32
N GLN A 66 5.52 8.82 7.99
CA GLN A 66 5.07 7.68 8.80
C GLN A 66 5.45 6.34 8.20
N VAL A 67 5.31 6.16 6.88
CA VAL A 67 5.54 4.85 6.24
C VAL A 67 7.02 4.64 5.95
N MET A 68 7.65 5.58 5.23
CA MET A 68 9.05 5.48 4.82
C MET A 68 9.99 5.47 6.03
N SER A 69 9.77 6.35 7.00
CA SER A 69 10.60 6.39 8.22
C SER A 69 10.61 5.05 8.98
N ARG A 70 9.43 4.44 9.17
CA ARG A 70 9.31 3.11 9.83
C ARG A 70 9.92 2.00 9.00
N TRP A 71 9.79 2.07 7.68
CA TRP A 71 10.38 1.10 6.78
C TRP A 71 11.91 1.17 6.80
N GLU A 72 12.49 2.37 6.79
CA GLU A 72 13.93 2.57 6.90
C GLU A 72 14.48 2.05 8.24
N GLU A 73 13.77 2.33 9.34
CA GLU A 73 14.12 1.79 10.66
C GLU A 73 14.08 0.25 10.66
N TYR A 74 13.01 -0.35 10.14
CA TYR A 74 12.88 -1.80 9.98
C TYR A 74 14.03 -2.37 9.16
N MET A 75 14.31 -1.79 7.99
CA MET A 75 15.40 -2.22 7.10
C MET A 75 16.77 -2.10 7.76
N SER A 76 16.99 -1.10 8.62
CA SER A 76 18.24 -0.96 9.38
C SER A 76 18.43 -2.07 10.42
N LYS A 77 17.33 -2.61 10.98
CA LYS A 77 17.34 -3.69 11.96
C LYS A 77 17.51 -5.06 11.31
N VAL A 78 16.86 -5.30 10.16
CA VAL A 78 16.93 -6.61 9.48
C VAL A 78 18.14 -6.74 8.53
N LYS A 79 18.69 -5.64 8.02
CA LYS A 79 19.96 -5.70 7.25
C LYS A 79 21.14 -5.57 8.20
N VAL A 80 21.61 -6.71 8.70
CA VAL A 80 22.84 -6.78 9.52
C VAL A 80 24.04 -6.29 8.71
N LYS A 81 24.79 -5.31 9.25
CA LYS A 81 26.12 -4.91 8.77
C LYS A 81 27.15 -5.97 9.19
N GLY A 82 27.33 -7.02 8.38
CA GLY A 82 28.36 -8.04 8.58
C GLY A 82 27.88 -9.45 8.33
N SER A 83 28.82 -10.40 8.23
CA SER A 83 28.65 -11.80 7.76
C SER A 83 27.68 -12.71 8.55
N LYS A 84 26.81 -12.17 9.40
CA LYS A 84 25.73 -12.95 10.04
C LYS A 84 24.41 -12.70 9.31
N PRO A 85 23.76 -13.73 8.75
CA PRO A 85 22.43 -13.58 8.17
C PRO A 85 21.48 -13.09 9.27
N SER A 86 20.59 -12.15 8.95
CA SER A 86 19.48 -11.80 9.84
C SER A 86 18.67 -13.06 10.12
N GLU A 87 18.28 -13.24 11.38
CA GLU A 87 17.41 -14.36 11.72
C GLU A 87 16.04 -14.10 11.11
N VAL A 88 15.42 -15.16 10.57
CA VAL A 88 14.07 -15.08 9.98
C VAL A 88 13.05 -14.58 11.02
N ALA A 89 13.32 -14.80 12.31
CA ALA A 89 12.54 -14.26 13.41
C ALA A 89 12.57 -12.73 13.48
N ASP A 90 13.70 -12.08 13.16
CA ASP A 90 13.85 -10.62 13.21
C ASP A 90 12.97 -9.93 12.16
N ILE A 91 12.84 -10.52 10.96
CA ILE A 91 11.90 -10.04 9.93
C ILE A 91 10.49 -9.95 10.52
N CYS A 92 10.04 -11.04 11.15
CA CYS A 92 8.70 -11.11 11.71
C CYS A 92 8.56 -10.17 12.90
N ASN A 93 9.52 -10.12 13.82
CA ASN A 93 9.41 -9.33 15.05
C ASN A 93 9.45 -7.82 14.80
N PHE A 94 10.28 -7.36 13.85
CA PHE A 94 10.46 -5.92 13.59
C PHE A 94 9.53 -5.36 12.52
N PHE A 95 8.73 -6.19 11.84
CA PHE A 95 7.86 -5.71 10.78
C PHE A 95 6.83 -4.69 11.31
N PRO A 96 6.79 -3.45 10.78
CA PRO A 96 6.04 -2.36 11.41
C PRO A 96 4.54 -2.34 11.06
N PHE A 97 4.07 -3.22 10.17
CA PHE A 97 2.72 -3.13 9.59
C PHE A 97 1.81 -4.33 9.90
N HIS A 98 2.06 -5.09 10.98
CA HIS A 98 1.25 -6.26 11.34
C HIS A 98 -0.25 -5.96 11.41
N GLN A 99 -0.63 -4.90 12.14
CA GLN A 99 -2.03 -4.55 12.36
C GLN A 99 -2.74 -4.22 11.05
N TYR A 100 -2.04 -3.56 10.12
CA TYR A 100 -2.57 -3.24 8.80
C TYR A 100 -2.86 -4.49 7.96
N PHE A 101 -2.04 -5.53 8.08
CA PHE A 101 -2.16 -6.77 7.29
C PHE A 101 -2.96 -7.88 8.00
N THR A 102 -3.68 -7.57 9.08
CA THR A 102 -4.56 -8.53 9.77
C THR A 102 -5.68 -9.08 8.88
N ASN A 103 -6.11 -8.30 7.88
CA ASN A 103 -7.10 -8.69 6.88
C ASN A 103 -6.55 -9.53 5.71
N ALA A 104 -5.23 -9.78 5.67
CA ALA A 104 -4.61 -10.67 4.69
C ALA A 104 -4.63 -12.13 5.18
N PRO A 105 -4.51 -13.13 4.27
CA PRO A 105 -4.36 -14.53 4.65
C PRO A 105 -3.18 -14.74 5.62
N GLN A 106 -3.43 -15.39 6.75
CA GLN A 106 -2.43 -15.62 7.80
C GLN A 106 -1.76 -17.00 7.68
N PRO A 107 -0.48 -17.15 8.07
CA PRO A 107 0.41 -16.11 8.60
C PRO A 107 1.07 -15.28 7.49
N ILE A 108 1.32 -14.00 7.75
CA ILE A 108 2.02 -13.09 6.82
C ILE A 108 3.45 -13.59 6.54
N PHE A 109 4.14 -14.10 7.57
CA PHE A 109 5.49 -14.66 7.45
C PHE A 109 5.47 -16.17 7.65
N LYS A 110 6.04 -16.91 6.69
CA LYS A 110 6.10 -18.39 6.74
C LYS A 110 7.30 -18.93 7.51
N GLY A 111 8.24 -18.07 7.92
CA GLY A 111 9.40 -18.46 8.73
C GLY A 111 10.41 -19.39 8.04
N ARG A 112 10.40 -19.51 6.70
CA ARG A 112 11.17 -20.55 5.98
C ARG A 112 12.60 -20.15 5.62
N SER A 113 12.80 -18.97 5.04
CA SER A 113 14.12 -18.48 4.64
C SER A 113 14.15 -16.95 4.60
N TYR A 114 15.34 -16.38 4.77
CA TYR A 114 15.65 -14.96 4.57
C TYR A 114 16.10 -14.66 3.12
N THR A 115 16.65 -15.66 2.43
CA THR A 115 17.14 -15.61 1.05
C THR A 115 16.11 -16.11 0.04
#